data_AF-A0A1H0BF87-F1
#
_entry.id   AF-A0A1H0BF87-F1
#
_cell.length_a   1.000
_cell.length_b   1.000
_cell.length_c   1.000
_cell.angle_alpha   90.00
_cell.angle_beta   90.00
_cell.angle_gamma   90.00
#
_symmetry.space_group_name_H-M   'P 1'
#
loop_
_entity.id
_entity.type
_entity.pdbx_description
1 polymer ?
#
loop_
_entity_poly.entity_id
_entity_poly.type
_entity_poly.pdbx_seq_one_letter_code
_entity_poly.pdbx_strand_id
1 'polypeptide(L)'
;MVDAHRFSSGSTSQLQEAIDTIVQAFGHPETISVTYTFEDGQKRTMIEVLTGDTAPIYELVYDGQDDGAEPEITPVGEDEQSPKPSK
;
A
#
# COMPACT_ATOMS: atom_id res chain seq x y z
N MET A 1 -5.74 26.08 -7.72
CA MET A 1 -6.27 25.99 -6.35
C MET A 1 -6.51 24.52 -6.08
N VAL A 2 -5.74 23.90 -5.20
CA VAL A 2 -5.97 22.51 -4.81
C VAL A 2 -7.08 22.58 -3.77
N ASP A 3 -8.23 22.00 -4.08
CA ASP A 3 -9.32 21.82 -3.12
C ASP A 3 -8.79 20.89 -2.03
N ALA A 4 -8.36 21.47 -0.92
CA ALA A 4 -7.98 20.71 0.26
C ALA A 4 -9.29 20.14 0.82
N HIS A 5 -9.69 18.98 0.31
CA HIS A 5 -10.78 18.18 0.86
C HIS A 5 -10.58 18.17 2.38
N ARG A 6 -11.45 18.90 3.11
CA ARG A 6 -11.47 18.85 4.57
C ARG A 6 -11.89 17.43 4.93
N PHE A 7 -10.91 16.60 5.23
CA PHE A 7 -11.12 15.32 5.87
C PHE A 7 -11.96 15.56 7.13
N SER A 8 -13.05 14.81 7.30
CA SER A 8 -13.81 14.87 8.55
C SER A 8 -12.90 14.42 9.69
N SER A 9 -13.07 14.94 10.90
CA SER A 9 -12.23 14.56 12.04
C SER A 9 -12.21 13.05 12.30
N GLY A 10 -13.29 12.33 11.96
CA GLY A 10 -13.34 10.86 12.04
C GLY A 10 -12.46 10.16 11.00
N SER A 11 -12.30 10.72 9.80
CA SER A 11 -11.39 10.17 8.79
C SER A 11 -9.91 10.33 9.16
N THR A 12 -9.55 11.37 9.92
CA THR A 12 -8.17 11.56 10.39
C THR A 12 -7.79 10.57 11.50
N SER A 13 -8.71 10.27 12.44
CA SER A 13 -8.44 9.30 13.51
C SER A 13 -8.26 7.88 12.97
N GLN A 14 -9.09 7.47 12.00
CA GLN A 14 -8.97 6.16 11.37
C GLN A 14 -7.66 6.01 10.60
N LEU A 15 -7.21 7.08 9.93
CA LEU A 15 -5.92 7.08 9.26
C LEU A 15 -4.76 6.94 10.25
N GLN A 16 -4.83 7.62 11.39
CA GLN A 16 -3.81 7.47 12.44
C GLN A 16 -3.78 6.05 13.01
N GLU A 17 -4.94 5.45 13.30
CA GLU A 17 -5.02 4.06 13.77
C GLU A 17 -4.43 3.07 12.75
N ALA A 18 -4.67 3.29 11.45
CA ALA A 18 -4.07 2.48 10.39
C ALA A 18 -2.54 2.64 10.36
N ILE A 19 -2.03 3.88 10.47
CA ILE A 19 -0.58 4.14 10.52
C ILE A 19 0.04 3.47 11.75
N ASP A 20 -0.57 3.63 12.93
CA ASP A 20 -0.07 3.03 14.18
C ASP A 20 -0.02 1.50 14.06
N THR A 21 -1.03 0.89 13.45
CA THR A 21 -1.08 -0.56 13.19
C THR A 21 0.07 -1.00 12.27
N ILE A 22 0.32 -0.27 11.17
CA ILE A 22 1.43 -0.55 10.25
C ILE A 22 2.77 -0.39 10.98
N VAL A 23 2.95 0.70 11.71
CA VAL A 23 4.16 0.97 12.49
C VAL A 23 4.44 -0.15 13.49
N GLN A 24 3.42 -0.64 14.19
CA GLN A 24 3.54 -1.73 15.14
C GLN A 24 3.85 -3.08 14.46
N ALA A 25 3.23 -3.37 13.32
CA ALA A 25 3.42 -4.62 12.59
C ALA A 25 4.81 -4.71 11.92
N PHE A 26 5.32 -3.60 11.40
CA PHE A 26 6.58 -3.55 10.63
C PHE A 26 7.75 -2.93 11.39
N GLY A 27 7.59 -2.63 12.69
CA GLY A 27 8.71 -2.25 13.56
C GLY A 27 9.27 -0.86 13.30
N HIS A 28 8.41 0.14 13.10
CA HIS A 28 8.75 1.53 12.78
C HIS A 28 9.44 1.74 11.43
N PRO A 29 8.68 1.60 10.31
CA PRO A 29 9.20 1.91 9.00
C PRO A 29 9.58 3.39 8.85
N GLU A 30 10.58 3.64 8.02
CA GLU A 30 11.03 4.99 7.65
C GLU A 30 10.02 5.68 6.74
N THR A 31 9.37 4.91 5.87
CA THR A 31 8.40 5.41 4.89
C THR A 31 7.33 4.36 4.62
N ILE A 32 6.09 4.81 4.47
CA ILE A 32 4.96 4.01 4.02
C ILE A 32 4.41 4.70 2.77
N SER A 33 4.44 4.02 1.63
CA SER A 33 3.84 4.49 0.38
C SER A 33 2.60 3.67 0.07
N VAL A 34 1.46 4.34 -0.11
CA VAL A 34 0.20 3.69 -0.48
C VAL A 34 -0.23 4.24 -1.84
N THR A 35 -0.32 3.35 -2.83
CA THR A 35 -0.81 3.68 -4.17
C THR A 35 -2.12 2.95 -4.40
N TYR A 36 -3.18 3.69 -4.71
CA TYR A 36 -4.48 3.15 -5.07
C TYR A 36 -4.75 3.37 -6.56
N THR A 37 -5.17 2.31 -7.24
CA THR A 37 -5.60 2.34 -8.64
C THR A 37 -6.95 1.64 -8.80
N PHE A 38 -7.80 2.19 -9.65
CA PHE A 38 -9.07 1.57 -10.03
C PHE A 38 -9.12 1.41 -11.54
N GLU A 39 -8.93 0.19 -12.02
CA GLU A 39 -8.84 -0.13 -13.44
C GLU A 39 -9.61 -1.43 -13.72
N ASP A 40 -10.30 -1.49 -14.87
CA ASP A 40 -11.06 -2.67 -15.32
C ASP A 40 -12.05 -3.25 -14.28
N GLY A 41 -12.62 -2.38 -13.43
CA GLY A 41 -13.56 -2.77 -12.37
C GLY A 41 -12.89 -3.42 -11.15
N GLN A 42 -11.56 -3.46 -11.09
CA GLN A 42 -10.80 -3.91 -9.92
C GLN A 42 -10.23 -2.72 -9.15
N LYS A 43 -10.28 -2.82 -7.82
CA LYS A 43 -9.54 -1.91 -6.94
C LYS A 43 -8.21 -2.59 -6.62
N ARG A 44 -7.09 -1.91 -6.84
CA ARG A 44 -5.77 -2.38 -6.41
C ARG A 44 -5.15 -1.37 -5.48
N THR A 45 -4.63 -1.85 -4.36
CA THR A 45 -3.87 -1.05 -3.41
C THR A 45 -2.50 -1.67 -3.25
N MET A 46 -1.47 -0.93 -3.63
CA MET A 46 -0.09 -1.31 -3.41
C MET A 46 0.45 -0.58 -2.19
N ILE A 47 1.03 -1.32 -1.26
CA ILE A 47 1.62 -0.81 -0.02
C ILE A 47 3.10 -1.18 -0.02
N GLU A 48 3.95 -0.17 -0.07
CA GLU A 48 5.40 -0.32 0.08
C GLU A 48 5.81 0.19 1.46
N VAL A 49 6.56 -0.63 2.20
CA VAL A 49 6.98 -0.33 3.58
C VAL A 49 8.50 -0.37 3.65
N LEU A 50 9.15 0.81 3.71
CA LEU A 50 10.60 0.90 3.78
C LEU A 50 11.08 0.80 5.23
N THR A 51 11.90 -0.20 5.52
CA THR A 51 12.49 -0.46 6.84
C THR A 51 13.99 -0.67 6.69
N GLY A 52 14.79 0.38 6.94
CA GLY A 52 16.23 0.36 6.66
C GLY A 52 16.52 0.05 5.19
N ASP A 53 17.24 -1.05 4.94
CA ASP A 53 17.63 -1.48 3.59
C ASP A 53 16.57 -2.36 2.88
N THR A 54 15.42 -2.63 3.51
CA THR A 54 14.36 -3.51 2.96
C THR A 54 13.12 -2.73 2.59
N ALA A 55 12.54 -3.01 1.43
CA ALA A 55 11.31 -2.37 0.94
C ALA A 55 10.30 -3.41 0.44
N PRO A 56 9.71 -4.25 1.31
CA PRO A 56 8.66 -5.16 0.91
C PRO A 56 7.45 -4.42 0.31
N ILE A 57 6.95 -4.96 -0.80
CA ILE A 57 5.75 -4.48 -1.50
C ILE A 57 4.63 -5.51 -1.32
N TYR A 58 3.47 -5.02 -0.87
CA TYR A 58 2.26 -5.80 -0.71
C TYR A 58 1.21 -5.31 -1.72
N GLU A 59 0.63 -6.23 -2.49
CA GLU A 59 -0.50 -5.93 -3.37
C GLU A 59 -1.79 -6.50 -2.76
N LEU A 60 -2.78 -5.61 -2.61
CA LEU A 60 -4.16 -5.92 -2.24
C LEU A 60 -5.04 -5.74 -3.47
N VAL A 61 -5.71 -6.80 -3.90
CA VAL A 61 -6.66 -6.75 -5.01
C VAL A 61 -8.07 -7.00 -4.49
N TYR A 62 -9.01 -6.13 -4.86
CA TYR A 62 -10.43 -6.25 -4.55
C TYR A 62 -11.26 -6.21 -5.84
N ASP A 63 -12.36 -6.95 -5.86
CA ASP A 63 -13.41 -6.70 -6.83
C ASP A 63 -14.04 -5.33 -6.54
N GLY A 64 -13.98 -4.43 -7.50
CA GLY A 64 -14.49 -3.07 -7.36
C GLY A 64 -16.01 -2.98 -7.26
N GLN A 65 -16.72 -4.08 -7.52
CA GLN A 65 -18.18 -4.19 -7.43
C GLN A 65 -18.67 -4.89 -6.16
N ASP A 66 -17.79 -5.52 -5.38
CA ASP A 66 -18.14 -6.21 -4.15
C ASP A 66 -17.33 -5.69 -2.95
N ASP A 67 -17.92 -4.75 -2.22
CA ASP A 67 -17.32 -4.17 -1.01
C ASP A 67 -17.27 -5.15 0.18
N GLY A 68 -17.87 -6.35 0.05
CA GLY A 68 -17.85 -7.40 1.06
C GLY A 68 -16.76 -8.46 0.86
N ALA A 69 -16.02 -8.42 -0.25
CA ALA A 69 -14.98 -9.39 -0.55
C ALA A 69 -13.74 -9.19 0.34
N GLU A 70 -13.22 -10.28 0.92
CA GLU A 70 -11.93 -10.26 1.62
C GLU A 70 -10.79 -10.02 0.62
N PRO A 71 -9.79 -9.16 0.95
CA PRO A 71 -8.66 -8.93 0.06
C PRO A 71 -7.79 -10.16 -0.08
N GLU A 72 -7.38 -10.46 -1.30
CA GLU A 72 -6.24 -11.33 -1.53
C GLU A 72 -4.95 -10.52 -1.33
N ILE A 73 -4.11 -10.97 -0.40
CA ILE A 73 -2.80 -10.36 -0.13
C ILE A 73 -1.75 -11.19 -0.85
N THR A 74 -1.01 -10.55 -1.76
CA THR A 74 0.16 -11.17 -2.37
C THR A 74 1.43 -10.38 -2.03
N PRO A 75 2.47 -11.03 -1.48
CA PRO A 75 3.77 -10.40 -1.37
C PRO A 75 4.38 -10.31 -2.78
N VAL A 76 4.66 -9.10 -3.22
CA VAL A 76 5.41 -8.88 -4.46
C VAL A 76 6.88 -8.83 -4.05
N GLY A 77 7.54 -9.98 -4.13
CA GLY A 77 8.92 -10.15 -3.68
C GLY A 77 9.94 -9.32 -4.47
N GLU A 78 11.01 -8.94 -3.79
CA GLU A 78 12.24 -8.34 -4.31
C GLU A 78 12.94 -9.30 -5.29
N ASP A 79 12.54 -9.33 -6.57
CA ASP A 79 13.26 -10.07 -7.61
C ASP A 79 13.19 -9.34 -8.95
N GLU A 80 13.96 -8.24 -9.09
CA GLU A 80 14.60 -7.88 -10.36
C GLU A 80 16.01 -7.34 -10.12
N GLN A 81 16.88 -8.16 -9.50
CA GLN A 81 18.32 -8.05 -9.78
C GLN A 81 18.74 -9.12 -10.82
N SER A 82 18.96 -8.61 -12.04
CA SER A 82 19.99 -9.05 -13.03
C SER A 82 19.65 -10.20 -14.00
N PRO A 83 20.13 -10.15 -15.27
CA PRO A 83 21.48 -9.70 -15.63
C PRO A 83 21.60 -8.61 -16.70
N LYS A 84 22.60 -7.73 -16.49
CA LYS A 84 23.25 -6.97 -17.57
C LYS A 84 23.56 -7.93 -18.74
N PRO A 85 23.24 -7.57 -19.99
CA PRO A 85 23.75 -8.33 -21.12
C PRO A 85 25.28 -8.18 -21.16
N SER A 86 25.97 -9.31 -21.02
CA SER A 86 27.41 -9.42 -21.30
C SER A 86 27.61 -9.78 -22.77
N LYS A 87 27.89 -8.78 -23.61
CA LYS A 87 28.99 -8.72 -24.60
C LYS A 87 28.75 -7.63 -25.62
#